data_AF-A0A7H0LJ40-F1
#
_entry.id   AF-A0A7H0LJ40-F1
#
_cell.length_a   1.000
_cell.length_b   1.000
_cell.length_c   1.000
_cell.angle_alpha   90.00
_cell.angle_beta   90.00
_cell.angle_gamma   90.00
#
_symmetry.space_group_name_H-M   'P 1'
#
loop_
_entity.id
_entity.type
_entity.pdbx_description
1 polymer ?
#
loop_
_entity_poly.entity_id
_entity_poly.type
_entity_poly.pdbx_seq_one_letter_code
_entity_poly.pdbx_strand_id
1 'polypeptide(L)'
;MILMAVLAAVTAPATDKIMVTAYDQLCVPGSPSQTVLSHADQDGWQSSGPDKPKDFDVTADRFKIFGTAILRLNARDTNVPSARFVTCGISVTTAQPDLASDVQAMLGFAPAFHFGTSANFFALRENGRWQDGSMLSGKDFAAAKAAGKFYSLLTLSHEGGACVLSFQALPITQGKAAGAP
;
A
#
# COMPACT_ATOMS: atom_id res chain seq x y z
N MET A 1 32.16 -27.24 40.01
CA MET A 1 31.45 -25.98 39.76
C MET A 1 31.45 -25.75 38.25
N ILE A 2 30.32 -25.94 37.58
CA ILE A 2 30.20 -25.71 36.13
C ILE A 2 29.44 -24.39 35.97
N LEU A 3 30.14 -23.38 35.45
CA LEU A 3 29.59 -22.07 35.14
C LEU A 3 28.77 -22.21 33.83
N MET A 4 27.44 -22.21 33.92
CA MET A 4 26.59 -22.10 32.73
C MET A 4 26.54 -20.63 32.29
N ALA A 5 27.19 -20.34 31.17
CA ALA A 5 27.00 -19.08 30.47
C ALA A 5 25.65 -19.12 29.74
N VAL A 6 24.71 -18.30 30.21
CA VAL A 6 23.45 -18.05 29.50
C VAL A 6 23.77 -17.12 28.33
N LEU A 7 23.83 -17.66 27.11
CA LEU A 7 23.76 -16.82 25.90
C LEU A 7 22.34 -16.24 25.81
N ALA A 8 22.19 -14.98 26.19
CA ALA A 8 21.03 -14.20 25.79
C ALA A 8 21.13 -13.96 24.28
N ALA A 9 20.37 -14.71 23.49
CA ALA A 9 20.11 -14.36 22.11
C ALA A 9 19.32 -13.04 22.12
N VAL A 10 20.01 -11.95 21.77
CA VAL A 10 19.35 -10.68 21.45
C VAL A 10 18.57 -10.92 20.17
N THR A 11 17.30 -11.28 20.27
CA THR A 11 16.40 -11.27 19.12
C THR A 11 16.22 -9.81 18.74
N ALA A 12 16.93 -9.36 17.70
CA ALA A 12 16.61 -8.11 17.03
C ALA A 12 15.12 -8.15 16.66
N PRO A 13 14.35 -7.06 16.84
CA PRO A 13 12.95 -7.06 16.47
C PRO A 13 12.82 -7.33 14.98
N ALA A 14 11.81 -8.12 14.61
CA ALA A 14 11.42 -8.45 13.25
C ALA A 14 11.01 -7.18 12.46
N THR A 15 12.01 -6.39 12.07
CA THR A 15 11.85 -5.11 11.36
C THR A 15 11.66 -5.34 9.85
N ASP A 16 11.93 -6.57 9.39
CA ASP A 16 12.15 -6.90 7.99
C ASP A 16 10.90 -6.85 7.10
N LYS A 17 9.69 -6.75 7.67
CA LYS A 17 8.43 -6.73 6.88
C LYS A 17 7.47 -5.62 7.26
N ILE A 18 7.93 -4.66 8.04
CA ILE A 18 7.06 -3.68 8.69
C ILE A 18 6.25 -2.85 7.68
N MET A 19 6.86 -2.55 6.53
CA MET A 19 6.21 -1.77 5.47
C MET A 19 5.07 -2.54 4.80
N VAL A 20 5.31 -3.83 4.48
CA VAL A 20 4.30 -4.69 3.85
C VAL A 20 3.17 -5.00 4.84
N THR A 21 3.48 -5.23 6.12
CA THR A 21 2.47 -5.39 7.17
C THR A 21 1.60 -4.14 7.30
N ALA A 22 2.20 -2.95 7.38
CA ALA A 22 1.44 -1.69 7.45
C ALA A 22 0.57 -1.47 6.21
N TYR A 23 1.08 -1.84 5.02
CA TYR A 23 0.35 -1.74 3.77
C TYR A 23 -0.87 -2.68 3.75
N ASP A 24 -0.69 -3.96 4.07
CA ASP A 24 -1.77 -4.95 4.08
C ASP A 24 -2.87 -4.61 5.10
N GLN A 25 -2.49 -4.02 6.23
CA GLN A 25 -3.42 -3.57 7.27
C GLN A 25 -4.23 -2.33 6.87
N LEU A 26 -3.57 -1.31 6.29
CA LEU A 26 -4.19 0.00 6.09
C LEU A 26 -4.76 0.20 4.70
N CYS A 27 -4.08 -0.28 3.66
CA CYS A 27 -4.47 -0.08 2.27
C CYS A 27 -5.57 -1.07 1.85
N VAL A 28 -6.70 -1.01 2.56
CA VAL A 28 -7.89 -1.82 2.30
C VAL A 28 -8.35 -1.59 0.85
N PRO A 29 -8.41 -2.64 0.02
CA PRO A 29 -8.76 -2.51 -1.39
C PRO A 29 -10.11 -1.82 -1.59
N GLY A 30 -10.14 -0.73 -2.37
CA GLY A 30 -11.39 -0.05 -2.76
C GLY A 30 -11.95 0.90 -1.73
N SER A 31 -11.29 1.06 -0.58
CA SER A 31 -11.69 2.03 0.43
C SER A 31 -11.35 3.46 -0.03
N PRO A 32 -12.27 4.43 0.13
CA PRO A 32 -11.95 5.84 -0.08
C PRO A 32 -10.78 6.27 0.81
N SER A 33 -9.94 7.20 0.34
CA SER A 33 -8.77 7.69 1.08
C SER A 33 -9.09 8.09 2.53
N GLN A 34 -10.23 8.76 2.76
CA GLN A 34 -10.63 9.18 4.10
C GLN A 34 -10.90 8.00 5.05
N THR A 35 -11.37 6.87 4.54
CA THR A 35 -11.56 5.65 5.35
C THR A 35 -10.22 5.07 5.76
N VAL A 36 -9.26 5.02 4.83
CA VAL A 36 -7.88 4.58 5.10
C VAL A 36 -7.24 5.48 6.17
N LEU A 37 -7.33 6.81 6.03
CA LEU A 37 -6.76 7.75 6.98
C LEU A 37 -7.41 7.65 8.36
N SER A 38 -8.74 7.53 8.42
CA SER A 38 -9.46 7.33 9.68
C SER A 38 -9.07 6.03 10.38
N HIS A 39 -8.81 4.96 9.61
CA HIS A 39 -8.34 3.71 10.19
C HIS A 39 -6.90 3.83 10.71
N ALA A 40 -6.02 4.53 9.99
CA ALA A 40 -4.68 4.83 10.45
C ALA A 40 -4.68 5.68 11.73
N ASP A 41 -5.57 6.67 11.83
CA ASP A 41 -5.76 7.48 13.04
C ASP A 41 -6.17 6.59 14.24
N GLN A 42 -7.08 5.64 14.03
CA GLN A 42 -7.50 4.67 15.05
C GLN A 42 -6.36 3.72 15.47
N ASP A 43 -5.45 3.39 14.55
CA ASP A 43 -4.23 2.61 14.82
C ASP A 43 -3.08 3.47 15.38
N GLY A 44 -3.34 4.74 15.74
CA GLY A 44 -2.36 5.62 16.38
C GLY A 44 -1.28 6.17 15.43
N TRP A 45 -1.53 6.18 14.12
CA TRP A 45 -0.73 6.96 13.20
C TRP A 45 -1.01 8.45 13.40
N GLN A 46 0.00 9.27 13.14
CA GLN A 46 0.01 10.68 13.46
C GLN A 46 -0.17 11.54 12.21
N SER A 47 -0.97 12.61 12.31
CA SER A 47 -1.14 13.65 11.28
C SER A 47 -0.25 14.88 11.51
N SER A 48 0.43 14.96 12.65
CA SER A 48 1.30 16.06 13.05
C SER A 48 2.33 15.59 14.07
N GLY A 49 3.45 16.30 14.20
CA GLY A 49 4.50 16.00 15.17
C GLY A 49 5.89 16.43 14.66
N PRO A 50 6.91 16.39 15.51
CA PRO A 50 8.28 16.76 15.15
C PRO A 50 8.90 15.79 14.14
N ASP A 51 8.52 14.52 14.18
CA ASP A 51 9.04 13.45 13.30
C ASP A 51 8.29 13.34 11.97
N LYS A 52 7.44 14.32 11.67
CA LYS A 52 6.67 14.34 10.43
C LYS A 52 7.61 14.34 9.22
N PRO A 53 7.43 13.44 8.23
CA PRO A 53 8.21 13.44 7.00
C PRO A 53 8.19 14.78 6.25
N LYS A 54 9.19 15.01 5.40
CA LYS A 54 9.21 16.16 4.50
C LYS A 54 8.04 16.09 3.50
N ASP A 55 7.55 17.26 3.07
CA ASP A 55 6.48 17.39 2.06
C ASP A 55 5.20 16.61 2.45
N PHE A 56 4.90 16.63 3.75
CA PHE A 56 3.74 15.95 4.34
C PHE A 56 2.48 16.80 4.22
N ASP A 57 1.46 16.19 3.62
CA ASP A 57 0.13 16.73 3.42
C ASP A 57 -0.81 16.13 4.47
N VAL A 58 -1.20 16.94 5.46
CA VAL A 58 -2.06 16.51 6.58
C VAL A 58 -3.43 15.97 6.13
N THR A 59 -3.85 16.31 4.91
CA THR A 59 -5.12 15.86 4.34
C THR A 59 -5.03 14.47 3.71
N ALA A 60 -3.82 13.99 3.42
CA ALA A 60 -3.58 12.75 2.66
C ALA A 60 -2.57 11.81 3.31
N ASP A 61 -1.85 12.27 4.33
CA ASP A 61 -0.75 11.53 4.93
C ASP A 61 -0.97 11.24 6.41
N ARG A 62 -0.41 10.11 6.85
CA ARG A 62 -0.16 9.80 8.26
C ARG A 62 1.26 9.26 8.41
N PHE A 63 1.86 9.37 9.58
CA PHE A 63 3.14 8.73 9.85
C PHE A 63 3.13 7.97 11.17
N LYS A 64 3.98 6.94 11.28
CA LYS A 64 4.14 6.17 12.51
C LYS A 64 5.61 5.81 12.69
N ILE A 65 6.10 6.01 13.91
CA ILE A 65 7.46 5.70 14.29
C ILE A 65 7.50 4.23 14.69
N PHE A 66 8.43 3.48 14.13
CA PHE A 66 8.67 2.09 14.45
C PHE A 66 10.16 1.84 14.62
N GLY A 67 10.60 1.73 15.88
CA GLY A 67 12.03 1.69 16.20
C GLY A 67 12.71 2.96 15.68
N THR A 68 13.68 2.80 14.78
CA THR A 68 14.42 3.91 14.15
C THR A 68 13.82 4.33 12.80
N ALA A 69 12.78 3.65 12.31
CA ALA A 69 12.14 3.94 11.04
C ALA A 69 10.90 4.81 11.24
N ILE A 70 10.63 5.69 10.27
CA ILE A 70 9.39 6.46 10.19
C ILE A 70 8.66 5.99 8.93
N LEU A 71 7.53 5.31 9.13
CA LEU A 71 6.65 4.95 8.03
C LEU A 71 5.74 6.12 7.72
N ARG A 72 5.52 6.37 6.43
CA ARG A 72 4.51 7.32 5.91
C ARG A 72 3.44 6.53 5.17
N LEU A 73 2.20 6.69 5.59
CA LEU A 73 1.03 6.36 4.80
C LEU A 73 0.70 7.56 3.90
N ASN A 74 0.43 7.31 2.63
CA ASN A 74 -0.19 8.24 1.71
C ASN A 74 -1.48 7.62 1.16
N ALA A 75 -2.62 8.30 1.30
CA ALA A 75 -3.90 7.89 0.74
C ALA A 75 -4.57 9.08 0.04
N ARG A 76 -4.91 8.93 -1.25
CA ARG A 76 -5.49 10.01 -2.07
C ARG A 76 -6.60 9.49 -2.98
N ASP A 77 -7.63 10.32 -3.13
CA ASP A 77 -8.67 10.15 -4.12
C ASP A 77 -8.57 11.31 -5.12
N THR A 78 -8.37 11.01 -6.40
CA THR A 78 -8.32 12.01 -7.48
C THR A 78 -9.45 11.76 -8.45
N ASN A 79 -10.35 12.73 -8.60
CA ASN A 79 -11.43 12.64 -9.59
C ASN A 79 -10.97 13.21 -10.94
N VAL A 80 -11.17 12.46 -12.01
CA VAL A 80 -11.07 12.91 -13.40
C VAL A 80 -12.43 12.70 -14.09
N PRO A 81 -12.74 13.36 -15.22
CA PRO A 81 -14.09 13.32 -15.79
C PRO A 81 -14.69 11.92 -16.03
N SER A 82 -13.87 10.90 -16.25
CA SER A 82 -14.29 9.53 -16.54
C SER A 82 -14.06 8.52 -15.41
N ALA A 83 -13.34 8.89 -14.35
CA ALA A 83 -12.91 7.95 -13.31
C ALA A 83 -12.55 8.66 -12.00
N ARG A 84 -12.66 7.92 -10.90
CA ARG A 84 -12.00 8.26 -9.64
C ARG A 84 -10.78 7.36 -9.48
N PHE A 85 -9.61 7.95 -9.31
CA PHE A 85 -8.40 7.23 -8.95
C PHE A 85 -8.24 7.20 -7.45
N VAL A 86 -8.05 6.01 -6.90
CA VAL A 86 -7.75 5.79 -5.49
C VAL A 86 -6.32 5.28 -5.41
N THR A 87 -5.50 5.96 -4.63
CA THR A 87 -4.13 5.55 -4.34
C THR A 87 -3.94 5.38 -2.85
N CYS A 88 -3.27 4.30 -2.46
CA CYS A 88 -2.84 4.09 -1.08
C CYS A 88 -1.44 3.48 -1.12
N GLY A 89 -0.53 3.99 -0.30
CA GLY A 89 0.82 3.44 -0.22
C GLY A 89 1.49 3.72 1.12
N ILE A 90 2.45 2.87 1.45
CA ILE A 90 3.35 3.05 2.60
C ILE A 90 4.76 3.28 2.06
N SER A 91 5.46 4.26 2.61
CA SER A 91 6.87 4.51 2.33
C SER A 91 7.70 4.69 3.58
N VAL A 92 9.01 4.52 3.44
CA VAL A 92 10.02 4.67 4.48
C VAL A 92 11.30 5.23 3.87
N THR A 93 12.13 5.92 4.66
CA THR A 93 13.38 6.56 4.21
C THR A 93 14.59 5.62 4.19
N THR A 94 14.39 4.33 4.46
CA THR A 94 15.44 3.32 4.45
C THR A 94 15.14 2.30 3.34
N ALA A 95 16.17 1.80 2.68
CA ALA A 95 16.01 0.72 1.71
C ALA A 95 15.33 -0.51 2.35
N GLN A 96 14.53 -1.20 1.55
CA GLN A 96 13.90 -2.48 1.87
C GLN A 96 14.24 -3.46 0.73
N PRO A 97 15.41 -4.13 0.76
CA PRO A 97 15.92 -4.88 -0.38
C PRO A 97 14.98 -5.99 -0.87
N ASP A 98 14.26 -6.63 0.06
CA ASP A 98 13.38 -7.76 -0.22
C ASP A 98 11.92 -7.35 -0.46
N LEU A 99 11.63 -6.06 -0.59
CA LEU A 99 10.25 -5.55 -0.68
C LEU A 99 9.42 -6.21 -1.78
N ALA A 100 9.98 -6.37 -2.98
CA ALA A 100 9.27 -7.00 -4.08
C ALA A 100 8.93 -8.46 -3.76
N SER A 101 9.85 -9.18 -3.10
CA SER A 101 9.62 -10.56 -2.65
C SER A 101 8.56 -10.63 -1.55
N ASP A 102 8.58 -9.69 -0.61
CA ASP A 102 7.58 -9.63 0.46
C ASP A 102 6.18 -9.31 -0.07
N VAL A 103 6.05 -8.40 -1.04
CA VAL A 103 4.77 -8.12 -1.70
C VAL A 103 4.32 -9.31 -2.55
N GLN A 104 5.22 -10.00 -3.24
CA GLN A 104 4.91 -11.27 -3.92
C GLN A 104 4.38 -12.32 -2.93
N ALA A 105 4.99 -12.45 -1.75
CA ALA A 105 4.53 -13.38 -0.71
C ALA A 105 3.15 -12.99 -0.15
N MET A 106 2.90 -11.70 0.05
CA MET A 106 1.59 -11.17 0.47
C MET A 106 0.49 -11.44 -0.57
N LEU A 107 0.80 -11.26 -1.85
CA LEU A 107 -0.17 -11.43 -2.95
C LEU A 107 -0.37 -12.89 -3.37
N GLY A 108 0.67 -13.72 -3.23
CA GLY A 108 0.66 -15.14 -3.62
C GLY A 108 0.93 -15.38 -5.11
N PHE A 109 1.38 -14.38 -5.87
CA PHE A 109 1.74 -14.49 -7.28
C PHE A 109 2.89 -13.56 -7.65
N ALA A 110 3.60 -13.91 -8.73
CA ALA A 110 4.76 -13.17 -9.22
C ALA A 110 4.37 -11.79 -9.78
N PRO A 111 5.29 -10.81 -9.78
CA PRO A 111 5.04 -9.53 -10.43
C PRO A 111 4.86 -9.70 -11.95
N ALA A 112 4.00 -8.87 -12.53
CA ALA A 112 3.82 -8.79 -13.98
C ALA A 112 5.06 -8.19 -14.66
N PHE A 113 5.78 -7.32 -13.94
CA PHE A 113 7.03 -6.72 -14.38
C PHE A 113 7.98 -6.55 -13.19
N HIS A 114 9.25 -6.89 -13.38
CA HIS A 114 10.29 -6.73 -12.37
C HIS A 114 11.55 -6.16 -13.02
N PHE A 115 12.07 -5.05 -12.48
CA PHE A 115 13.28 -4.40 -12.97
C PHE A 115 14.10 -3.81 -11.83
N GLY A 116 15.28 -4.37 -11.62
CA GLY A 116 16.16 -3.99 -10.50
C GLY A 116 15.44 -4.18 -9.17
N THR A 117 15.26 -3.09 -8.44
CA THR A 117 14.59 -3.02 -7.13
C THR A 117 13.14 -2.52 -7.21
N SER A 118 12.57 -2.52 -8.42
CA SER A 118 11.19 -2.14 -8.68
C SER A 118 10.39 -3.30 -9.25
N ALA A 119 9.12 -3.41 -8.86
CA ALA A 119 8.22 -4.42 -9.38
C ALA A 119 6.81 -3.85 -9.50
N ASN A 120 6.07 -4.32 -10.51
CA ASN A 120 4.67 -3.98 -10.67
C ASN A 120 3.84 -5.27 -10.72
N PHE A 121 2.79 -5.30 -9.89
CA PHE A 121 1.84 -6.40 -9.81
C PHE A 121 0.52 -5.92 -10.37
N PHE A 122 -0.08 -6.72 -11.24
CA PHE A 122 -1.47 -6.55 -11.64
C PHE A 122 -2.30 -7.51 -10.83
N ALA A 123 -3.23 -6.97 -10.06
CA ALA A 123 -3.98 -7.74 -9.08
C ALA A 123 -5.48 -7.53 -9.27
N LEU A 124 -6.25 -8.60 -9.07
CA LEU A 124 -7.69 -8.53 -8.89
C LEU A 124 -8.01 -8.76 -7.42
N ARG A 125 -8.97 -8.00 -6.89
CA ARG A 125 -9.57 -8.29 -5.59
C ARG A 125 -10.93 -8.91 -5.79
N GLU A 126 -11.07 -10.19 -5.46
CA GLU A 126 -12.34 -10.90 -5.57
C GLU A 126 -12.59 -11.74 -4.33
N ASN A 127 -13.80 -11.66 -3.78
CA ASN A 127 -14.21 -12.42 -2.59
C ASN A 127 -13.21 -12.28 -1.42
N GLY A 128 -12.67 -11.08 -1.23
CA GLY A 128 -11.68 -10.79 -0.19
C GLY A 128 -10.30 -11.41 -0.42
N ARG A 129 -9.99 -11.90 -1.63
CA ARG A 129 -8.71 -12.52 -1.98
C ARG A 129 -8.04 -11.82 -3.14
N TRP A 130 -6.72 -11.81 -3.11
CA TRP A 130 -5.90 -11.39 -4.25
C TRP A 130 -5.85 -12.51 -5.30
N GLN A 131 -5.96 -12.12 -6.56
CA GLN A 131 -5.73 -12.99 -7.71
C GLN A 131 -4.80 -12.29 -8.69
N ASP A 132 -4.02 -13.08 -9.42
CA ASP A 132 -3.13 -12.59 -10.47
C ASP A 132 -3.94 -12.02 -11.63
N GLY A 133 -3.74 -10.73 -11.92
CA GLY A 133 -4.36 -10.01 -13.02
C GLY A 133 -3.43 -9.81 -14.22
N SER A 134 -2.23 -10.38 -14.22
CA SER A 134 -1.20 -10.14 -15.23
C SER A 134 -1.56 -10.66 -16.63
N MET A 135 -2.39 -11.70 -16.69
CA MET A 135 -2.76 -12.39 -17.93
C MET A 135 -4.19 -12.08 -18.41
N LEU A 136 -4.81 -10.99 -17.93
CA LEU A 136 -6.15 -10.62 -18.35
C LEU A 136 -6.20 -10.25 -19.82
N SER A 137 -7.19 -10.77 -20.53
CA SER A 137 -7.52 -10.30 -21.88
C SER A 137 -8.00 -8.85 -21.83
N GLY A 138 -7.96 -8.12 -22.96
CA GLY A 138 -8.46 -6.74 -23.00
C GLY A 138 -9.92 -6.60 -22.55
N LYS A 139 -10.76 -7.61 -22.83
CA LYS A 139 -12.16 -7.64 -22.39
C LYS A 139 -12.27 -7.86 -20.88
N ASP A 140 -11.51 -8.82 -20.33
CA ASP A 140 -11.57 -9.14 -18.91
C ASP A 140 -10.96 -8.04 -18.05
N PHE A 141 -9.89 -7.41 -18.54
CA PHE A 141 -9.31 -6.21 -17.94
C PHE A 141 -10.31 -5.05 -17.90
N ALA A 142 -11.01 -4.77 -19.02
CA ALA A 142 -12.02 -3.72 -19.06
C ALA A 142 -13.18 -4.02 -18.08
N ALA A 143 -13.64 -5.27 -18.02
CA ALA A 143 -14.67 -5.70 -17.09
C ALA A 143 -14.21 -5.56 -15.62
N ALA A 144 -12.98 -5.99 -15.30
CA ALA A 144 -12.41 -5.87 -13.97
C ALA A 144 -12.25 -4.41 -13.53
N LYS A 145 -11.82 -3.52 -14.44
CA LYS A 145 -11.76 -2.07 -14.17
C LYS A 145 -13.14 -1.48 -13.95
N ALA A 146 -14.12 -1.81 -14.81
CA ALA A 146 -15.49 -1.33 -14.65
C ALA A 146 -16.14 -1.83 -13.35
N ALA A 147 -15.74 -3.02 -12.88
CA ALA A 147 -16.18 -3.55 -11.59
C ALA A 147 -15.39 -3.00 -10.39
N GLY A 148 -14.38 -2.14 -10.62
CA GLY A 148 -13.51 -1.66 -9.55
C GLY A 148 -12.74 -2.78 -8.86
N LYS A 149 -12.37 -3.84 -9.58
CA LYS A 149 -11.64 -5.00 -9.03
C LYS A 149 -10.16 -4.99 -9.35
N PHE A 150 -9.74 -4.20 -10.33
CA PHE A 150 -8.36 -4.18 -10.82
C PHE A 150 -7.49 -3.18 -10.05
N TYR A 151 -6.29 -3.62 -9.67
CA TYR A 151 -5.27 -2.84 -9.00
C TYR A 151 -3.93 -2.99 -9.72
N SER A 152 -3.16 -1.91 -9.76
CA SER A 152 -1.72 -1.95 -10.03
C SER A 152 -1.00 -1.67 -8.72
N LEU A 153 -0.15 -2.58 -8.26
CA LEU A 153 0.69 -2.38 -7.07
C LEU A 153 2.13 -2.23 -7.52
N LEU A 154 2.70 -1.06 -7.27
CA LEU A 154 4.08 -0.73 -7.55
C LEU A 154 4.90 -0.84 -6.26
N THR A 155 6.03 -1.55 -6.33
CA THR A 155 7.07 -1.51 -5.31
C THR A 155 8.29 -0.82 -5.85
N LEU A 156 8.95 -0.02 -5.02
CA LEU A 156 10.24 0.60 -5.30
C LEU A 156 11.10 0.54 -4.04
N SER A 157 12.37 0.22 -4.19
CA SER A 157 13.35 0.26 -3.10
C SER A 157 14.67 0.80 -3.61
N HIS A 158 15.28 1.76 -2.94
CA HIS A 158 16.60 2.28 -3.27
C HIS A 158 17.27 2.81 -1.99
N GLU A 159 18.54 3.22 -2.08
CA GLU A 159 19.31 3.69 -0.90
C GLU A 159 18.64 4.84 -0.14
N GLY A 160 17.80 5.64 -0.80
CA GLY A 160 17.08 6.77 -0.22
C GLY A 160 15.68 6.45 0.32
N GLY A 161 15.22 5.21 0.21
CA GLY A 161 13.91 4.80 0.71
C GLY A 161 13.25 3.67 -0.05
N ALA A 162 12.10 3.25 0.46
CA ALA A 162 11.27 2.24 -0.15
C ALA A 162 9.79 2.63 -0.10
N CYS A 163 9.00 2.10 -1.02
CA CYS A 163 7.58 2.37 -1.13
C CYS A 163 6.84 1.17 -1.74
N VAL A 164 5.67 0.87 -1.18
CA VAL A 164 4.62 0.07 -1.83
C VAL A 164 3.40 0.96 -2.05
N LEU A 165 2.89 0.99 -3.28
CA LEU A 165 1.80 1.87 -3.70
C LEU A 165 0.80 1.07 -4.53
N SER A 166 -0.46 1.05 -4.10
CA SER A 166 -1.58 0.65 -4.96
C SER A 166 -2.16 1.83 -5.70
N PHE A 167 -2.57 1.56 -6.94
CA PHE A 167 -3.38 2.40 -7.78
C PHE A 167 -4.62 1.63 -8.24
N GLN A 168 -5.78 2.26 -8.12
CA GLN A 168 -7.05 1.73 -8.59
C GLN A 168 -7.83 2.80 -9.34
N ALA A 169 -8.40 2.43 -10.48
CA ALA A 169 -9.37 3.24 -11.20
C ALA A 169 -10.78 2.72 -10.91
N LEU A 170 -11.62 3.57 -10.33
CA LEU A 170 -13.04 3.31 -10.10
C LEU A 170 -13.87 4.10 -11.11
N PRO A 171 -14.90 3.51 -11.73
CA PRO A 171 -15.83 4.29 -12.52
C PRO A 171 -16.55 5.30 -11.63
N ILE A 172 -16.81 6.49 -12.16
CA ILE A 172 -17.73 7.42 -11.51
C ILE A 172 -19.12 6.90 -11.86
N THR A 173 -19.86 6.38 -10.87
CA THR A 173 -21.32 6.26 -11.02
C THR A 173 -21.84 7.67 -11.26
N GLN A 174 -22.16 8.00 -12.51
CA GLN A 174 -22.97 9.16 -12.80
C GLN A 174 -24.25 8.96 -12.02
N GLY A 175 -24.40 9.68 -10.90
CA GLY A 175 -25.69 9.80 -10.26
C GLY A 175 -26.65 10.24 -11.35
N LYS A 176 -27.73 9.47 -11.56
CA LYS A 176 -28.91 9.97 -12.26
C LYS A 176 -29.16 11.35 -11.66
N ALA A 177 -28.91 12.41 -12.43
CA ALA A 177 -29.31 13.74 -12.03
C ALA A 177 -30.82 13.66 -11.84
N ALA A 178 -31.27 13.63 -10.60
CA ALA A 178 -32.65 13.78 -10.25
C ALA A 178 -33.03 15.20 -10.65
N GLY A 179 -33.90 15.32 -11.65
CA GLY A 179 -34.74 16.49 -11.93
C GLY A 179 -34.02 17.83 -12.05
N ALA A 180 -33.82 18.30 -13.28
CA ALA A 180 -33.90 19.74 -13.50
C ALA A 180 -35.33 20.22 -13.18
N PRO A 181 -35.52 21.39 -12.53
CA PRO A 181 -36.76 22.13 -12.64
C PRO A 181 -36.95 22.70 -14.05
#